data_AF-A0A953UQM1-F1
#
_entry.id   AF-A0A953UQM1-F1
#
_cell.length_a   1.000
_cell.length_b   1.000
_cell.length_c   1.000
_cell.angle_alpha   90.00
_cell.angle_beta   90.00
_cell.angle_gamma   90.00
#
_symmetry.space_group_name_H-M   'P 1'
#
loop_
_entity.id
_entity.type
_entity.pdbx_description
1 polymer ?
#
loop_
_entity_poly.entity_id
_entity_poly.type
_entity_poly.pdbx_seq_one_letter_code
_entity_poly.pdbx_strand_id
1 'polypeptide(L)'
;MPGSTEDEVARHLGAEPGVIAKDLRAFTDAAKVLSSDHPRLIDAYPMQWVAVYEGRVVAHSADMAEVLRKLEEQAIPLASAIIRFIEKEEPALVL
;
A
#
# COMPACT_ATOMS: atom_id res chain seq x y z
N MET A 1 2.35 -18.15 26.58
CA MET A 1 2.50 -18.99 25.38
C MET A 1 1.76 -18.30 24.24
N PRO A 2 2.43 -17.60 23.30
CA PRO A 2 1.75 -16.96 22.19
C PRO A 2 1.85 -17.86 20.95
N GLY A 3 0.74 -18.47 20.54
CA GLY A 3 0.58 -19.17 19.26
C GLY A 3 -0.77 -18.87 18.60
N SER A 4 -1.50 -17.85 19.06
CA SER A 4 -2.95 -17.74 18.86
C SER A 4 -3.39 -16.64 17.90
N THR A 5 -2.64 -16.35 16.84
CA THR A 5 -3.16 -15.43 15.82
C THR A 5 -2.74 -15.82 14.42
N GLU A 6 -1.46 -16.06 14.18
CA GLU A 6 -0.98 -16.53 12.87
C GLU A 6 -1.53 -17.92 12.50
N ASP A 7 -1.48 -18.89 13.42
CA ASP A 7 -1.98 -20.25 13.18
C ASP A 7 -3.50 -20.32 12.95
N GLU A 8 -4.24 -19.39 13.56
CA GLU A 8 -5.70 -19.34 13.48
C GLU A 8 -6.17 -18.69 12.17
N VAL A 9 -5.48 -17.63 11.75
CA VAL A 9 -5.66 -16.99 10.43
C VAL A 9 -5.25 -17.96 9.32
N ALA A 10 -4.18 -18.74 9.52
CA ALA A 10 -3.71 -19.77 8.59
C ALA A 10 -4.73 -20.86 8.31
N ARG A 11 -5.35 -21.41 9.35
CA ARG A 11 -6.43 -22.39 9.18
C ARG A 11 -7.65 -21.83 8.46
N HIS A 12 -7.99 -20.57 8.69
CA HIS A 12 -9.14 -19.93 8.03
C HIS A 12 -8.91 -19.63 6.55
N LEU A 13 -7.66 -19.36 6.14
CA LEU A 13 -7.31 -19.00 4.77
C LEU A 13 -6.77 -20.17 3.94
N GLY A 14 -6.52 -21.34 4.56
CA GLY A 14 -5.97 -22.52 3.88
C GLY A 14 -4.53 -22.35 3.39
N ALA A 15 -3.80 -21.38 3.95
CA ALA A 15 -2.42 -21.07 3.56
C ALA A 15 -1.45 -21.34 4.71
N GLU A 16 -0.22 -21.70 4.36
CA GLU A 16 0.86 -21.97 5.33
C GLU A 16 1.13 -20.73 6.20
N PRO A 17 1.27 -20.87 7.54
CA PRO A 17 1.44 -19.74 8.45
C PRO A 17 2.56 -18.76 8.06
N GLY A 18 3.68 -19.28 7.55
CA GLY A 18 4.81 -18.45 7.10
C GLY A 18 4.51 -17.58 5.86
N VAL A 19 3.59 -18.01 5.00
CA VAL A 19 3.15 -17.24 3.83
C VAL A 19 2.28 -16.06 4.28
N ILE A 20 1.37 -16.31 5.22
CA ILE A 20 0.48 -15.27 5.76
C ILE A 20 1.26 -14.23 6.55
N ALA A 21 2.22 -14.65 7.37
CA ALA A 21 3.09 -13.74 8.11
C ALA A 21 3.86 -12.80 7.15
N LYS A 22 4.31 -13.33 6.01
CA LYS A 22 5.01 -12.56 4.98
C LYS A 22 4.06 -11.56 4.30
N ASP A 23 2.88 -12.00 3.89
CA ASP A 23 1.89 -11.15 3.20
C ASP A 23 1.39 -10.03 4.11
N LEU A 24 1.15 -10.34 5.39
CA LEU A 24 0.72 -9.35 6.38
C LEU A 24 1.81 -8.31 6.65
N ARG A 25 3.08 -8.74 6.68
CA ARG A 25 4.21 -7.82 6.82
C ARG A 25 4.35 -6.91 5.59
N ALA A 26 4.27 -7.48 4.39
CA ALA A 26 4.32 -6.71 3.15
C ALA A 26 3.18 -5.67 3.07
N PHE A 27 1.97 -6.06 3.47
CA PHE A 27 0.84 -5.15 3.57
C PHE A 27 1.06 -4.04 4.61
N THR A 28 1.57 -4.39 5.79
CA THR A 28 1.89 -3.43 6.85
C THR A 28 2.94 -2.42 6.38
N ASP A 29 3.98 -2.87 5.68
CA ASP A 29 5.03 -1.99 5.17
C ASP A 29 4.52 -1.09 4.04
N ALA A 30 3.66 -1.58 3.15
CA ALA A 30 2.98 -0.75 2.16
C ALA A 30 2.07 0.31 2.81
N ALA A 31 1.33 -0.06 3.86
CA ALA A 31 0.44 0.84 4.58
C ALA A 31 1.21 1.95 5.31
N LYS A 32 2.41 1.67 5.84
CA LYS A 32 3.27 2.68 6.47
C LYS A 32 3.76 3.73 5.48
N VAL A 33 4.10 3.34 4.26
CA VAL A 33 4.53 4.29 3.22
C VAL A 33 3.40 5.25 2.88
N LEU A 34 2.16 4.76 2.87
CA LEU A 34 0.97 5.54 2.55
C LEU A 34 0.30 6.19 3.76
N SER A 35 0.84 6.04 4.98
CA SER A 35 0.24 6.67 6.15
C SER A 35 0.37 8.19 6.03
N SER A 36 -0.63 8.90 6.55
CA SER A 36 -0.71 10.36 6.47
C SER A 36 0.47 11.07 7.16
N ASP A 37 1.27 10.35 7.95
CA ASP A 37 2.49 10.85 8.61
C ASP A 37 3.75 10.75 7.72
N HIS A 38 3.61 10.43 6.43
CA HIS A 38 4.71 10.44 5.46
C HIS A 38 4.68 11.72 4.61
N PRO A 39 5.22 12.87 5.10
CA PRO A 39 5.24 14.13 4.36
C PRO A 39 5.88 14.00 2.97
N ARG A 40 6.81 13.04 2.82
CA ARG A 40 7.50 12.78 1.56
C ARG A 40 6.59 12.42 0.38
N LEU A 41 5.44 11.78 0.60
CA LEU A 41 4.56 11.44 -0.54
C LEU A 41 3.77 12.64 -1.05
N ILE A 42 3.30 13.50 -0.14
CA ILE A 42 2.62 14.75 -0.50
C ILE A 42 3.57 15.66 -1.27
N ASP A 43 4.85 15.71 -0.86
CA ASP A 43 5.87 16.50 -1.54
C ASP A 43 6.30 15.90 -2.91
N ALA A 44 6.45 14.57 -2.99
CA ALA A 44 6.98 13.90 -4.17
C ALA A 44 5.93 13.62 -5.26
N TYR A 45 4.68 13.37 -4.87
CA TYR A 45 3.60 12.97 -5.77
C TYR A 45 2.31 13.77 -5.52
N PRO A 46 2.34 15.11 -5.49
CA PRO A 46 1.15 15.90 -5.24
C PRO A 46 0.12 15.69 -6.35
N MET A 47 -1.15 15.50 -5.96
CA MET A 47 -2.29 15.34 -6.88
C MET A 47 -2.14 14.13 -7.82
N GLN A 48 -1.54 13.05 -7.33
CA GLN A 48 -1.35 11.82 -8.10
C GLN A 48 -1.89 10.60 -7.37
N TRP A 49 -2.37 9.62 -8.14
CA TRP A 49 -2.51 8.25 -7.70
C TRP A 49 -1.13 7.63 -7.54
N VAL A 50 -0.90 7.00 -6.39
CA VAL A 50 0.34 6.31 -6.04
C VAL A 50 0.02 4.87 -5.67
N ALA A 51 0.68 3.92 -6.32
CA ALA A 51 0.63 2.51 -5.96
C ALA A 51 1.90 2.10 -5.22
N VAL A 52 1.71 1.46 -4.08
CA VAL A 52 2.77 0.92 -3.24
C VAL A 52 2.65 -0.60 -3.16
N TYR A 53 3.78 -1.26 -3.40
CA TYR A 53 3.92 -2.71 -3.31
C TYR A 53 5.21 -3.03 -2.56
N GLU A 54 5.15 -3.96 -1.61
CA GLU A 54 6.28 -4.35 -0.74
C GLU A 54 7.04 -3.14 -0.13
N GLY A 55 6.29 -2.11 0.31
CA GLY A 55 6.88 -0.91 0.92
C GLY A 55 7.60 0.03 -0.04
N ARG A 56 7.36 -0.06 -1.35
CA ARG A 56 7.95 0.83 -2.36
C ARG A 56 6.89 1.39 -3.30
N VAL A 57 7.07 2.64 -3.73
CA VAL A 57 6.27 3.21 -4.82
C VAL A 57 6.68 2.53 -6.12
N VAL A 58 5.74 1.84 -6.76
CA VAL A 58 5.98 1.08 -8.00
C VAL A 58 5.29 1.71 -9.22
N ALA A 59 4.28 2.55 -8.98
CA ALA A 59 3.63 3.33 -10.03
C ALA A 59 3.04 4.61 -9.44
N HIS A 60 3.01 5.66 -10.26
CA HIS A 60 2.25 6.87 -9.98
C HIS A 60 1.76 7.51 -11.29
N SER A 61 0.64 8.21 -11.23
CA SER A 61 0.08 9.02 -12.33
C SER A 61 -1.04 9.93 -11.82
N ALA A 62 -1.36 10.99 -12.55
CA ALA A 62 -2.58 11.75 -12.33
C ALA A 62 -3.85 10.95 -12.67
N ASP A 63 -3.74 9.90 -13.50
CA ASP A 63 -4.84 9.02 -13.89
C ASP A 63 -4.72 7.64 -13.24
N MET A 64 -5.79 7.21 -12.56
CA MET A 64 -5.87 5.89 -11.93
C MET A 64 -5.72 4.76 -12.95
N ALA A 65 -6.29 4.90 -14.16
CA ALA A 65 -6.19 3.88 -15.20
C ALA A 65 -4.74 3.63 -15.63
N GLU A 66 -3.93 4.68 -15.65
CA GLU A 66 -2.50 4.57 -15.95
C GLU A 66 -1.73 3.85 -14.84
N VAL A 67 -2.10 4.07 -13.57
CA VAL A 67 -1.50 3.34 -12.44
C VAL A 67 -1.83 1.85 -12.52
N LEU A 68 -3.08 1.51 -12.83
CA LEU A 68 -3.51 0.11 -13.01
C LEU A 68 -2.75 -0.57 -14.15
N ARG A 69 -2.63 0.11 -15.30
CA ARG A 69 -1.85 -0.39 -16.45
C ARG A 69 -0.39 -0.64 -16.06
N LYS A 70 0.25 0.28 -15.33
CA LYS A 70 1.64 0.12 -14.87
C LYS A 70 1.82 -1.05 -13.90
N LEU A 71 0.80 -1.38 -13.08
CA LEU A 71 0.85 -2.55 -12.21
C LEU A 71 0.74 -3.85 -13.01
N GLU A 72 -0.14 -3.87 -14.02
CA GLU A 72 -0.30 -5.01 -14.93
C GLU A 72 0.99 -5.28 -15.73
N GLU A 73 1.61 -4.23 -16.28
CA GLU A 73 2.88 -4.32 -17.02
C GLU A 73 4.05 -4.83 -16.16
N GLN A 74 3.99 -4.58 -14.85
CA GLN A 74 4.99 -5.06 -13.89
C GLN A 74 4.61 -6.43 -13.29
N ALA A 75 3.51 -7.04 -13.73
CA ALA A 75 2.95 -8.26 -13.18
C ALA A 75 2.72 -8.22 -11.65
N ILE A 76 2.40 -7.03 -11.11
CA ILE A 76 2.12 -6.83 -9.70
C ILE A 76 0.62 -7.09 -9.46
N PRO A 77 0.25 -8.07 -8.63
CA PRO A 77 -1.15 -8.34 -8.32
C PRO A 77 -1.80 -7.15 -7.62
N LEU A 78 -2.94 -6.69 -8.13
CA LEU A 78 -3.72 -5.59 -7.55
C LEU A 78 -4.08 -5.84 -6.07
N ALA A 79 -4.42 -7.08 -5.73
CA ALA A 79 -4.77 -7.47 -4.36
C ALA A 79 -3.62 -7.32 -3.35
N SER A 80 -2.38 -7.21 -3.84
CA SER A 80 -1.18 -7.08 -3.01
C SER A 80 -0.60 -5.66 -3.00
N ALA A 81 -1.14 -4.76 -3.81
CA ALA A 81 -0.74 -3.36 -3.87
C ALA A 81 -1.76 -2.47 -3.16
N ILE A 82 -1.28 -1.41 -2.50
CA ILE A 82 -2.15 -0.37 -1.96
C ILE A 82 -2.08 0.83 -2.90
N ILE A 83 -3.24 1.32 -3.34
CA ILE A 83 -3.35 2.46 -4.26
C ILE A 83 -4.07 3.58 -3.51
N ARG A 84 -3.47 4.78 -3.49
CA ARG A 84 -4.03 5.96 -2.83
C ARG A 84 -3.84 7.20 -3.70
N PHE A 85 -4.85 8.06 -3.76
CA PHE A 85 -4.69 9.40 -4.30
C PHE A 85 -4.07 10.33 -3.24
N ILE A 86 -3.01 11.03 -3.61
CA ILE A 86 -2.29 11.95 -2.73
C ILE A 86 -2.84 13.35 -2.98
N GLU A 87 -3.73 13.79 -2.09
CA GLU A 87 -4.23 15.16 -2.08
C GLU A 87 -3.13 16.10 -1.60
N LYS A 88 -3.07 17.29 -2.20
CA LYS A 88 -2.26 18.37 -1.65
C LYS A 88 -3.08 19.03 -0.54
N GLU A 89 -2.60 18.99 0.70
CA GLU A 89 -3.16 19.83 1.75
C GLU A 89 -2.93 21.30 1.38
N GLU A 90 -4.00 22.06 1.18
CA GLU A 90 -3.91 23.51 1.26
C GLU A 90 -3.75 23.87 2.74
N PRO A 91 -2.76 24.70 3.13
CA PRO A 91 -2.68 25.14 4.51
C PRO A 91 -3.99 25.84 4.85
N ALA A 92 -4.71 25.30 5.85
CA ALA A 92 -5.90 25.95 6.38
C ALA A 92 -5.49 27.35 6.85
N LEU A 93 -5.94 28.37 6.13
CA LEU A 93 -5.77 29.76 6.51
C LEU A 93 -6.69 30.00 7.71
N VAL A 94 -6.13 29.87 8.92
CA VAL A 94 -6.80 30.32 10.14
C VAL A 94 -6.65 31.84 10.16
N LEU A 95 -7.72 32.54 9.79
CA LEU A 95 -7.89 33.99 9.94
C LEU A 95 -8.41 34.33 11.33
#